data_AF-R7NES3-F1
#
_entry.id   AF-R7NES3-F1
#
_cell.length_a   1.000
_cell.length_b   1.000
_cell.length_c   1.000
_cell.angle_alpha   90.00
_cell.angle_beta   90.00
_cell.angle_gamma   90.00
#
_symmetry.space_group_name_H-M   'P 1'
#
loop_
_entity.id
_entity.type
_entity.pdbx_description
1 polymer ?
#
loop_
_entity_poly.entity_id
_entity_poly.type
_entity_poly.pdbx_seq_one_letter_code
_entity_poly.pdbx_strand_id
1 'polypeptide(L)'
;MLLKDLEKLLKIDIANLSFKSSGLEERVWSYKKAIESLEKKDITKNATRLLYDHHRLTITPYNIKEMIDVLKNDLFILETELNIIKKNLELSKTIYNALVYRQIISPSLMNFLKNRLLKENIDDITLIKTMEYIKIHNTQAHSEKANSISSKELYLILNMLNQGYEEIIIEPYENVEKLEEIIANSINIIENNPLSIVYNNLILDNLSHTEKEYIYKRILKYYQNRIFDLINILKDKEFYFSISTLQSIKEEYKELYQKYMYIRTQLDSLTETKNVEIDYPCEEQGKEAQITIGGGVSLYYSTNSKEPEKCYFVRDLMNIREEAYETILDLIEAFKRGNNVNTKYLSTNSNFIELKKDQIRIVLKPLGNNNYSVMGAFIKKSTNDIHLYQTMFNRPIADLDNIYKEKVEEYYEIFLEKNRRKGTR
;
A
#
# COMPACT_ATOMS: atom_id res chain seq x y z
N MET A 1 1.19 -5.80 5.06
CA MET A 1 0.36 -5.71 6.27
C MET A 1 0.18 -4.24 6.64
N LEU A 2 -1.05 -3.75 6.71
CA LEU A 2 -1.37 -2.41 7.21
C LEU A 2 -1.34 -2.39 8.75
N LEU A 3 -1.29 -1.20 9.36
CA LEU A 3 -1.36 -1.05 10.83
C LEU A 3 -2.57 -1.77 11.46
N LYS A 4 -3.73 -1.73 10.78
CA LYS A 4 -4.94 -2.44 11.22
C LYS A 4 -4.79 -3.97 11.21
N ASP A 5 -4.03 -4.49 10.26
CA ASP A 5 -3.77 -5.93 10.19
C ASP A 5 -2.81 -6.34 11.32
N LEU A 6 -1.82 -5.51 11.64
CA LEU A 6 -0.93 -5.71 12.79
C LEU A 6 -1.72 -5.66 14.11
N GLU A 7 -2.64 -4.71 14.27
CA GLU A 7 -3.53 -4.66 15.44
C GLU A 7 -4.37 -5.94 15.58
N LYS A 8 -4.93 -6.44 14.47
CA LYS A 8 -5.70 -7.69 14.46
C LYS A 8 -4.83 -8.88 14.84
N LEU A 9 -3.61 -8.96 14.31
CA LEU A 9 -2.65 -10.01 14.63
C LEU A 9 -2.28 -9.97 16.12
N LEU A 10 -2.01 -8.79 16.67
CA LEU A 10 -1.71 -8.62 18.10
C LEU A 10 -2.90 -9.00 18.99
N LYS A 11 -4.14 -8.69 18.59
CA LYS A 11 -5.34 -9.14 19.33
C LYS A 11 -5.43 -10.66 19.41
N ILE A 12 -5.20 -11.34 18.29
CA ILE A 12 -5.19 -12.81 18.24
C ILE A 12 -4.06 -13.36 19.11
N ASP A 13 -2.86 -12.78 19.03
CA ASP A 13 -1.71 -13.19 19.85
C ASP A 13 -1.99 -13.02 21.34
N ILE A 14 -2.54 -11.88 21.74
CA ILE A 14 -2.94 -11.60 23.14
C ILE A 14 -3.97 -12.62 23.62
N ALA A 15 -5.00 -12.92 22.82
CA ALA A 15 -6.00 -13.92 23.18
C ALA A 15 -5.37 -15.31 23.37
N ASN A 16 -4.51 -15.74 22.44
CA ASN A 16 -3.83 -17.02 22.50
C ASN A 16 -2.89 -17.13 23.70
N LEU A 17 -2.11 -16.09 23.98
CA LEU A 17 -1.20 -16.05 25.14
C LEU A 17 -1.98 -16.01 26.45
N SER A 18 -3.10 -15.29 26.51
CA SER A 18 -3.97 -15.25 27.69
C SER A 18 -4.55 -16.63 27.99
N PHE A 19 -5.05 -17.34 26.97
CA PHE A 19 -5.58 -18.69 27.12
C PHE A 19 -4.50 -19.70 27.56
N LYS A 20 -3.31 -19.64 26.95
CA LYS A 20 -2.17 -20.48 27.36
C LYS A 20 -1.73 -20.19 28.79
N SER A 21 -1.70 -18.91 29.18
CA SER A 21 -1.36 -18.50 30.54
C SER A 21 -2.34 -19.07 31.56
N SER A 22 -3.65 -18.95 31.33
CA SER A 22 -4.65 -19.44 32.29
C SER A 22 -4.58 -20.96 32.47
N GLY A 23 -4.42 -21.71 31.38
CA GLY A 23 -4.26 -23.17 31.46
C GLY A 23 -3.00 -23.60 32.21
N LEU A 24 -1.89 -22.86 32.06
CA LEU A 24 -0.67 -23.13 32.81
C LEU A 24 -0.77 -22.71 34.29
N GLU A 25 -1.47 -21.63 34.62
CA GLU A 25 -1.74 -21.22 36.01
C GLU A 25 -2.51 -22.31 36.76
N GLU A 26 -3.52 -22.90 36.14
CA GLU A 26 -4.30 -23.99 36.73
C GLU A 26 -3.44 -25.25 36.96
N ARG A 27 -2.55 -25.58 36.01
CA ARG A 27 -1.59 -26.68 36.16
C ARG A 27 -0.60 -26.40 37.28
N VAL A 28 0.03 -25.23 37.32
CA VAL A 28 0.95 -24.81 38.40
C VAL A 28 0.27 -24.90 39.76
N TRP A 29 -0.97 -24.42 39.88
CA TRP A 29 -1.75 -24.51 41.10
C TRP A 29 -2.01 -25.96 41.52
N SER A 30 -2.36 -26.83 40.56
CA SER A 30 -2.61 -28.25 40.81
C SER A 30 -1.36 -28.98 41.31
N TYR A 31 -0.19 -28.70 40.72
CA TYR A 31 1.09 -29.25 41.17
C TYR A 31 1.45 -28.78 42.58
N LYS A 32 1.30 -27.48 42.88
CA LYS A 32 1.50 -26.94 44.24
C LYS A 32 0.61 -27.63 45.27
N LYS A 33 -0.67 -27.84 44.94
CA LYS A 33 -1.61 -28.55 45.81
C LYS A 33 -1.27 -30.02 46.00
N ALA A 34 -0.82 -30.71 44.96
CA ALA A 34 -0.39 -32.10 45.05
C ALA A 34 0.86 -32.27 45.94
N ILE A 35 1.85 -31.39 45.79
CA ILE A 35 3.05 -31.37 46.64
C ILE A 35 2.66 -31.13 48.11
N GLU A 36 1.83 -30.11 48.38
CA GLU A 36 1.37 -29.77 49.74
C GLU A 36 0.63 -30.95 50.40
N SER A 37 -0.22 -31.64 49.63
CA SER A 37 -0.96 -32.84 50.04
C SER A 37 -0.03 -34.00 50.40
N LEU A 38 0.97 -34.28 49.57
CA LEU A 38 1.95 -35.34 49.81
C LEU A 38 2.86 -35.03 51.01
N GLU A 39 3.30 -33.78 51.18
CA GLU A 39 4.10 -33.34 52.33
C GLU A 39 3.33 -33.51 53.65
N LYS A 40 2.01 -33.29 53.63
CA LYS A 40 1.11 -33.52 54.78
C LYS A 40 0.70 -34.99 54.97
N LYS A 41 1.13 -35.90 54.08
CA LYS A 41 0.69 -37.30 54.00
C LYS A 41 -0.83 -37.47 53.85
N ASP A 42 -1.52 -36.44 53.37
CA ASP A 42 -2.95 -36.47 53.10
C ASP A 42 -3.14 -36.72 51.60
N ILE A 43 -3.11 -37.99 51.19
CA ILE A 43 -3.06 -38.37 49.77
C ILE A 43 -4.37 -38.00 49.07
N THR A 44 -4.32 -36.92 48.28
CA THR A 44 -5.48 -36.45 47.52
C THR A 44 -5.60 -37.13 46.17
N LYS A 45 -6.83 -37.26 45.66
CA LYS A 45 -7.12 -37.78 44.31
C LYS A 45 -6.37 -37.03 43.20
N ASN A 46 -6.11 -35.74 43.39
CA ASN A 46 -5.33 -34.91 42.46
C ASN A 46 -3.84 -35.31 42.42
N ALA A 47 -3.21 -35.54 43.57
CA ALA A 47 -1.81 -35.97 43.62
C ALA A 47 -1.63 -37.34 42.96
N THR A 48 -2.53 -38.28 43.26
CA THR A 48 -2.52 -39.62 42.66
C THR A 48 -2.69 -39.56 41.15
N ARG A 49 -3.60 -38.72 40.67
CA ARG A 49 -3.86 -38.54 39.24
C ARG A 49 -2.67 -37.93 38.51
N LEU A 50 -2.05 -36.87 39.04
CA LEU A 50 -0.90 -36.24 38.40
C LEU A 50 0.30 -37.19 38.27
N LEU A 51 0.63 -37.92 39.34
CA LEU A 51 1.74 -38.87 39.34
C LEU A 51 1.48 -40.08 38.43
N TYR A 52 0.24 -40.56 38.38
CA TYR A 52 -0.11 -41.69 37.52
C TYR A 52 -0.23 -41.27 36.04
N ASP A 53 -0.95 -40.19 35.74
CA ASP A 53 -1.23 -39.76 34.36
C ASP A 53 0.04 -39.23 33.66
N HIS A 54 0.92 -38.52 34.38
CA HIS A 54 2.12 -37.92 33.78
C HIS A 54 3.40 -38.76 33.94
N HIS A 55 3.53 -39.52 35.02
CA HIS A 55 4.76 -40.26 35.33
C HIS A 55 4.58 -41.77 35.46
N ARG A 56 3.34 -42.27 35.39
CA ARG A 56 2.97 -43.68 35.66
C ARG A 56 3.46 -44.18 37.03
N LEU A 57 3.55 -43.28 38.01
CA LEU A 57 3.99 -43.60 39.36
C LEU A 57 2.80 -43.89 40.29
N THR A 58 2.95 -44.90 41.15
CA THR A 58 1.93 -45.29 42.15
C THR A 58 2.38 -44.91 43.55
N ILE A 59 1.59 -44.07 44.25
CA ILE A 59 1.94 -43.58 45.58
C ILE A 59 1.98 -44.73 46.58
N THR A 60 3.11 -44.90 47.24
CA THR A 60 3.30 -45.80 48.39
C THR A 60 3.94 -45.03 49.53
N PRO A 61 3.78 -45.46 50.80
CA PRO A 61 4.43 -44.80 51.94
C PRO A 61 5.96 -44.68 51.82
N TYR A 62 6.60 -45.54 51.01
CA TYR A 62 8.05 -45.63 50.86
C TYR A 62 8.62 -44.73 49.75
N ASN A 63 7.81 -44.23 48.81
CA ASN A 63 8.26 -43.43 47.66
C ASN A 63 7.73 -41.99 47.64
N ILE A 64 7.02 -41.54 48.69
CA ILE A 64 6.44 -40.18 48.77
C ILE A 64 7.50 -39.10 48.54
N LYS A 65 8.71 -39.27 49.09
CA LYS A 65 9.80 -38.28 48.95
C LYS A 65 10.24 -38.13 47.48
N GLU A 66 10.49 -39.25 46.80
CA GLU A 66 10.88 -39.27 45.40
C GLU A 66 9.80 -38.65 44.50
N MET A 67 8.53 -38.92 44.81
CA MET A 67 7.39 -38.32 44.08
C MET A 67 7.28 -36.82 44.27
N ILE A 68 7.54 -36.32 45.49
CA ILE A 68 7.59 -34.88 45.75
C ILE A 68 8.70 -34.23 44.92
N ASP A 69 9.88 -34.86 44.84
CA ASP A 69 11.01 -34.33 44.07
C ASP A 69 10.69 -34.28 42.56
N VAL A 70 10.05 -35.31 42.01
CA VAL A 70 9.56 -35.32 40.61
C VAL A 70 8.58 -34.17 40.36
N LEU A 71 7.56 -34.01 41.22
CA LEU A 71 6.57 -32.95 41.06
C LEU A 71 7.18 -31.55 41.23
N LYS A 72 8.20 -31.38 42.10
CA LYS A 72 8.92 -30.12 42.27
C LYS A 72 9.70 -29.73 41.01
N ASN A 73 10.35 -30.69 40.35
CA ASN A 73 11.05 -30.45 39.09
C ASN A 73 10.09 -30.03 37.97
N ASP A 74 8.97 -30.73 37.81
CA ASP A 74 7.95 -30.36 36.83
C ASP A 74 7.34 -29.00 37.13
N LEU A 75 7.06 -28.71 38.40
CA LEU A 75 6.54 -27.42 38.82
C LEU A 75 7.49 -26.29 38.43
N PHE A 76 8.79 -26.48 38.63
CA PHE A 76 9.81 -25.50 38.22
C PHE A 76 9.79 -25.23 36.71
N ILE A 77 9.64 -26.28 35.88
CA ILE A 77 9.52 -26.15 34.43
C ILE A 77 8.25 -25.36 34.07
N LEU A 78 7.11 -25.75 34.63
CA LEU A 78 5.82 -25.09 34.38
C LEU A 78 5.82 -23.62 34.81
N GLU A 79 6.43 -23.30 35.95
CA GLU A 79 6.57 -21.91 36.41
C GLU A 79 7.46 -21.09 35.49
N THR A 80 8.54 -21.69 34.98
CA THR A 80 9.44 -21.05 34.02
C THR A 80 8.71 -20.75 32.71
N GLU A 81 7.97 -21.72 32.17
CA GLU A 81 7.14 -21.55 30.96
C GLU A 81 6.07 -20.48 31.16
N LEU A 82 5.37 -20.51 32.29
CA LEU A 82 4.34 -19.54 32.64
C LEU A 82 4.90 -18.11 32.70
N ASN A 83 6.06 -17.94 33.32
CA ASN A 83 6.73 -16.63 33.40
C ASN A 83 7.10 -16.09 32.02
N ILE A 84 7.57 -16.94 31.11
CA ILE A 84 7.87 -16.56 29.72
C ILE A 84 6.59 -16.12 28.99
N ILE A 85 5.51 -16.90 29.12
CA ILE A 85 4.23 -16.58 28.47
C ILE A 85 3.63 -15.29 29.00
N LYS A 86 3.64 -15.08 30.32
CA LYS A 86 3.18 -13.83 30.94
C LYS A 86 3.98 -12.63 30.46
N LYS A 87 5.31 -12.76 30.41
CA LYS A 87 6.18 -11.70 29.90
C LYS A 87 5.84 -11.36 28.44
N ASN A 88 5.66 -12.37 27.58
CA ASN A 88 5.29 -12.15 26.18
C ASN A 88 3.90 -11.51 26.05
N LEU A 89 2.93 -11.94 26.87
CA LEU A 89 1.59 -11.37 26.91
C LEU A 89 1.63 -9.88 27.25
N GLU A 90 2.37 -9.48 28.28
CA GLU A 90 2.50 -8.08 28.68
C GLU A 90 3.21 -7.24 27.61
N LEU A 91 4.24 -7.78 26.94
CA LEU A 91 4.89 -7.11 25.82
C LEU A 91 3.93 -6.92 24.63
N SER A 92 3.17 -7.95 24.24
CA SER A 92 2.18 -7.86 23.16
C SER A 92 1.06 -6.85 23.49
N LYS A 93 0.55 -6.84 24.72
CA LYS A 93 -0.42 -5.83 25.19
C LYS A 93 0.16 -4.42 25.14
N THR A 94 1.41 -4.24 25.58
CA THR A 94 2.07 -2.94 25.57
C THR A 94 2.19 -2.39 24.15
N ILE A 95 2.60 -3.22 23.19
CA ILE A 95 2.69 -2.82 21.77
C ILE A 95 1.31 -2.48 21.23
N TYR A 96 0.31 -3.33 21.49
CA TYR A 96 -1.07 -3.11 21.04
C TYR A 96 -1.61 -1.77 21.56
N ASN A 97 -1.45 -1.49 22.86
CA ASN A 97 -1.89 -0.23 23.46
C ASN A 97 -1.14 0.96 22.87
N ALA A 98 0.17 0.83 22.64
CA ALA A 98 0.95 1.91 22.03
C ALA A 98 0.48 2.24 20.60
N LEU A 99 0.06 1.23 19.83
CA LEU A 99 -0.56 1.44 18.52
C LEU A 99 -1.91 2.15 18.65
N VAL A 100 -2.81 1.63 19.48
CA VAL A 100 -4.18 2.15 19.64
C VAL A 100 -4.19 3.58 20.17
N TYR A 101 -3.34 3.88 21.15
CA TYR A 101 -3.28 5.19 21.81
C TYR A 101 -2.22 6.13 21.23
N ARG A 102 -1.65 5.80 20.06
CA ARG A 102 -0.62 6.61 19.37
C ARG A 102 0.58 6.98 20.25
N GLN A 103 1.04 6.03 21.05
CA GLN A 103 2.25 6.18 21.87
C GLN A 103 3.48 5.64 21.14
N ILE A 104 4.66 6.10 21.57
CA ILE A 104 5.94 5.67 21.03
C ILE A 104 6.22 4.22 21.43
N ILE A 105 6.57 3.39 20.46
CA ILE A 105 7.03 2.02 20.66
C ILE A 105 8.56 2.03 20.77
N SER A 106 9.10 1.62 21.91
CA SER A 106 10.54 1.63 22.17
C SER A 106 11.32 0.64 21.29
N PRO A 107 12.63 0.83 21.11
CA PRO A 107 13.47 -0.10 20.32
C PRO A 107 13.43 -1.55 20.82
N SER A 108 13.32 -1.77 22.13
CA SER A 108 13.21 -3.12 22.70
C SER A 108 11.90 -3.80 22.32
N LEU A 109 10.79 -3.06 22.32
CA LEU A 109 9.48 -3.55 21.86
C LEU A 109 9.47 -3.81 20.36
N MET A 110 10.12 -2.95 19.57
CA MET A 110 10.29 -3.18 18.13
C MET A 110 11.07 -4.47 17.83
N ASN A 111 12.16 -4.72 18.56
CA ASN A 111 12.94 -5.95 18.43
C ASN A 111 12.15 -7.19 18.87
N PHE A 112 11.38 -7.09 19.97
CA PHE A 112 10.48 -8.16 20.38
C PHE A 112 9.49 -8.50 19.27
N LEU A 113 8.83 -7.49 18.70
CA LEU A 113 7.87 -7.68 17.62
C LEU A 113 8.52 -8.30 16.39
N LYS A 114 9.67 -7.78 15.95
CA LYS A 114 10.45 -8.35 14.84
C LYS A 114 10.69 -9.85 15.05
N ASN A 115 11.20 -10.23 16.23
CA ASN A 115 11.50 -11.63 16.54
C ASN A 115 10.23 -12.49 16.62
N ARG A 116 9.11 -11.92 17.07
CA ARG A 116 7.81 -12.59 17.07
C ARG A 116 7.33 -12.88 15.64
N LEU A 117 7.34 -11.86 14.78
CA LEU A 117 6.91 -11.98 13.38
C LEU A 117 7.79 -12.97 12.59
N LEU A 118 9.10 -13.00 12.86
CA LEU A 118 10.01 -13.98 12.27
C LEU A 118 9.68 -15.43 12.68
N LYS A 119 9.26 -15.66 13.94
CA LYS A 119 8.83 -16.99 14.40
C LYS A 119 7.54 -17.48 13.75
N GLU A 120 6.69 -16.55 13.30
CA GLU A 120 5.46 -16.84 12.58
C GLU A 120 5.70 -17.03 11.06
N ASN A 121 6.96 -17.10 10.60
CA ASN A 121 7.35 -17.25 9.19
C ASN A 121 6.73 -16.20 8.26
N ILE A 122 6.62 -14.96 8.73
CA ILE A 122 6.20 -13.84 7.88
C ILE A 122 7.27 -13.57 6.82
N ASP A 123 6.84 -13.36 5.57
CA ASP A 123 7.73 -13.04 4.45
C ASP A 123 8.48 -11.71 4.67
N ASP A 124 9.67 -11.61 4.09
CA ASP A 124 10.57 -10.47 4.34
C ASP A 124 9.94 -9.12 3.94
N ILE A 125 9.19 -9.08 2.83
CA ILE A 125 8.54 -7.84 2.36
C ILE A 125 7.47 -7.40 3.37
N THR A 126 6.64 -8.32 3.85
CA THR A 126 5.63 -8.03 4.86
C THR A 126 6.26 -7.60 6.17
N LEU A 127 7.35 -8.24 6.59
CA LEU A 127 8.11 -7.86 7.78
C LEU A 127 8.63 -6.41 7.63
N ILE A 128 9.30 -6.10 6.53
CA ILE A 128 9.86 -4.77 6.25
C ILE A 128 8.75 -3.71 6.27
N LYS A 129 7.65 -3.94 5.54
CA LYS A 129 6.50 -3.00 5.52
C LYS A 129 5.97 -2.75 6.93
N THR A 130 5.82 -3.80 7.73
CA THR A 130 5.33 -3.71 9.11
C THR A 130 6.27 -2.87 9.98
N MET A 131 7.57 -3.13 9.90
CA MET A 131 8.57 -2.38 10.67
C MET A 131 8.62 -0.91 10.24
N GLU A 132 8.45 -0.62 8.95
CA GLU A 132 8.42 0.75 8.46
C GLU A 132 7.16 1.52 8.91
N TYR A 133 5.99 0.87 8.90
CA TYR A 133 4.78 1.46 9.46
C TYR A 133 4.94 1.84 10.94
N ILE A 134 5.65 1.03 11.73
CA ILE A 134 5.93 1.34 13.13
C ILE A 134 6.89 2.54 13.27
N LYS A 135 7.91 2.64 12.41
CA LYS A 135 8.80 3.81 12.39
C LYS A 135 8.02 5.09 12.05
N ILE A 136 7.08 5.01 11.10
CA ILE A 136 6.19 6.12 10.74
C ILE A 136 5.28 6.48 11.92
N HIS A 137 4.64 5.49 12.55
CA HIS A 137 3.82 5.67 13.75
C HIS A 137 4.60 6.40 14.86
N ASN A 138 5.80 5.91 15.18
CA ASN A 138 6.66 6.54 16.19
C ASN A 138 7.03 7.98 15.82
N THR A 139 7.28 8.24 14.54
CA THR A 139 7.59 9.60 14.06
C THR A 139 6.38 10.51 14.21
N GLN A 140 5.17 10.03 13.89
CA GLN A 140 3.92 10.77 14.03
C GLN A 140 3.52 11.00 15.49
N ALA A 141 3.82 10.06 16.38
CA ALA A 141 3.65 10.22 17.82
C ALA A 141 4.58 11.32 18.39
N HIS A 142 5.68 11.64 17.70
CA HIS A 142 6.59 12.73 18.05
C HIS A 142 6.25 14.01 17.27
N SER A 143 5.39 14.86 17.84
CA SER A 143 4.86 16.07 17.17
C SER A 143 5.93 16.97 16.51
N GLU A 144 7.04 17.24 17.20
CA GLU A 144 8.13 18.09 16.66
C GLU A 144 8.83 17.48 15.44
N LYS A 145 8.97 16.15 15.42
CA LYS A 145 9.67 15.41 14.36
C LYS A 145 8.75 15.13 13.17
N ALA A 146 7.46 14.95 13.43
CA ALA A 146 6.43 14.79 12.41
C ALA A 146 6.28 16.05 11.54
N ASN A 147 6.31 17.24 12.17
CA ASN A 147 6.10 18.51 11.48
C ASN A 147 7.30 18.94 10.61
N SER A 148 8.49 18.37 10.82
CA SER A 148 9.72 18.71 10.10
C SER A 148 10.03 17.80 8.91
N ILE A 149 9.40 16.62 8.82
CA ILE A 149 9.67 15.63 7.77
C ILE A 149 8.55 15.68 6.73
N SER A 150 8.92 15.78 5.45
CA SER A 150 7.94 15.75 4.37
C SER A 150 7.24 14.39 4.26
N SER A 151 5.96 14.36 3.89
CA SER A 151 5.23 13.10 3.70
C SER A 151 5.93 12.16 2.70
N LYS A 152 6.57 12.71 1.66
CA LYS A 152 7.32 11.90 0.68
C LYS A 152 8.51 11.16 1.32
N GLU A 153 9.20 11.80 2.26
CA GLU A 153 10.32 11.19 2.97
C GLU A 153 9.87 10.24 4.08
N LEU A 154 8.79 10.59 4.78
CA LEU A 154 8.20 9.75 5.82
C LEU A 154 7.78 8.38 5.27
N TYR A 155 7.20 8.36 4.08
CA TYR A 155 6.70 7.14 3.43
C TYR A 155 7.66 6.57 2.36
N LEU A 156 8.92 7.02 2.30
CA LEU A 156 9.84 6.71 1.19
C LEU A 156 10.00 5.20 0.93
N ILE A 157 10.34 4.42 1.96
CA ILE A 157 10.55 2.96 1.83
C ILE A 157 9.25 2.25 1.42
N LEU A 158 8.11 2.66 1.98
CA LEU A 158 6.82 2.09 1.59
C LEU A 158 6.49 2.42 0.14
N ASN A 159 6.80 3.65 -0.31
CA ASN A 159 6.64 4.04 -1.70
C ASN A 159 7.53 3.19 -2.61
N MET A 160 8.81 2.99 -2.27
CA MET A 160 9.72 2.11 -3.03
C MET A 160 9.16 0.69 -3.18
N LEU A 161 8.62 0.11 -2.10
CA LEU A 161 8.08 -1.25 -2.10
C LEU A 161 6.69 -1.39 -2.76
N ASN A 162 6.01 -0.27 -2.99
CA ASN A 162 4.66 -0.23 -3.57
C ASN A 162 4.65 0.38 -4.98
N GLN A 163 5.76 0.95 -5.45
CA GLN A 163 5.84 1.55 -6.79
C GLN A 163 5.82 0.46 -7.86
N GLY A 164 4.76 0.48 -8.67
CA GLY A 164 4.78 -0.04 -10.03
C GLY A 164 5.18 1.11 -10.95
N TYR A 165 6.33 0.99 -11.61
CA TYR A 165 6.68 1.94 -12.66
C TYR A 165 5.87 1.63 -13.91
N GLU A 166 5.69 2.65 -14.75
CA GLU A 166 5.06 2.48 -16.04
C GLU A 166 5.81 1.45 -16.89
N GLU A 167 5.06 0.69 -17.68
CA GLU A 167 5.67 -0.15 -18.71
C GLU A 167 6.11 0.76 -19.87
N ILE A 168 7.41 0.90 -20.04
CA ILE A 168 7.98 1.70 -21.12
C ILE A 168 8.04 0.82 -22.37
N ILE A 169 7.09 1.03 -23.28
CA ILE A 169 7.05 0.35 -24.58
C ILE A 169 8.00 1.07 -25.54
N ILE A 170 9.03 0.33 -25.98
CA ILE A 170 10.03 0.80 -26.95
C ILE A 170 9.77 0.08 -28.27
N GLU A 171 9.35 0.83 -29.29
CA GLU A 171 9.17 0.29 -30.63
C GLU A 171 10.54 0.03 -31.30
N PRO A 172 10.65 -0.98 -32.18
CA PRO A 172 11.85 -1.19 -32.99
C PRO A 172 12.16 0.04 -33.84
N TYR A 173 13.43 0.42 -33.90
CA TYR A 173 13.88 1.60 -34.64
C TYR A 173 14.96 1.23 -35.66
N GLU A 174 14.95 1.83 -36.85
CA GLU A 174 15.98 1.62 -37.87
C GLU A 174 17.26 2.42 -37.52
N ASN A 175 18.45 1.86 -37.73
CA ASN A 175 19.75 2.44 -37.33
C ASN A 175 20.01 2.54 -35.81
N VAL A 176 19.72 1.45 -35.07
CA VAL A 176 19.95 1.34 -33.61
C VAL A 176 21.37 1.72 -33.20
N GLU A 177 22.40 1.27 -33.93
CA GLU A 177 23.81 1.45 -33.55
C GLU A 177 24.22 2.92 -33.33
N LYS A 178 23.76 3.84 -34.20
CA LYS A 178 24.05 5.27 -34.06
C LYS A 178 23.37 5.87 -32.83
N LEU A 179 22.16 5.41 -32.51
CA LEU A 179 21.40 5.92 -31.37
C LEU A 179 21.93 5.37 -30.04
N GLU A 180 22.47 4.15 -30.01
CA GLU A 180 23.09 3.57 -28.80
C GLU A 180 24.28 4.40 -28.29
N GLU A 181 25.13 4.89 -29.18
CA GLU A 181 26.25 5.76 -28.79
C GLU A 181 25.74 7.07 -28.16
N ILE A 182 24.69 7.65 -28.75
CA ILE A 182 24.04 8.87 -28.22
C ILE A 182 23.39 8.59 -26.85
N ILE A 183 22.74 7.43 -26.68
CA ILE A 183 22.15 7.01 -25.41
C ILE A 183 23.24 6.87 -24.33
N ALA A 184 24.32 6.17 -24.64
CA ALA A 184 25.43 5.96 -23.70
C ALA A 184 26.08 7.30 -23.29
N ASN A 185 26.34 8.19 -24.25
CA ASN A 185 26.87 9.52 -24.00
C ASN A 185 25.90 10.37 -23.16
N SER A 186 24.59 10.30 -23.47
CA SER A 186 23.56 11.02 -22.71
C SER A 186 23.50 10.55 -21.25
N ILE A 187 23.51 9.23 -21.02
CA ILE A 187 23.58 8.66 -19.66
C ILE A 187 24.85 9.15 -18.95
N ASN A 188 26.01 9.10 -19.61
CA ASN A 188 27.27 9.55 -19.03
C ASN A 188 27.24 11.04 -18.65
N ILE A 189 26.61 11.88 -19.46
CA ILE A 189 26.41 13.31 -19.14
C ILE A 189 25.49 13.46 -17.92
N ILE A 190 24.36 12.75 -17.88
CA ILE A 190 23.40 12.84 -16.76
C ILE A 190 24.01 12.33 -15.45
N GLU A 191 24.81 11.27 -15.49
CA GLU A 191 25.42 10.69 -14.29
C GLU A 191 26.50 11.59 -13.68
N ASN A 192 27.31 12.24 -14.52
CA ASN A 192 28.48 13.01 -14.05
C ASN A 192 28.24 14.51 -13.87
N ASN A 193 27.06 15.01 -14.25
CA ASN A 193 26.75 16.44 -14.15
C ASN A 193 25.53 16.69 -13.25
N PRO A 194 25.53 17.77 -12.46
CA PRO A 194 24.32 18.26 -11.80
C PRO A 194 23.17 18.42 -12.81
N LEU A 195 21.95 18.05 -12.42
CA LEU A 195 20.78 18.14 -13.30
C LEU A 195 20.61 19.55 -13.90
N SER A 196 20.94 20.61 -13.15
CA SER A 196 20.92 22.01 -13.62
C SER A 196 21.78 22.26 -14.87
N ILE A 197 22.88 21.52 -15.04
CA ILE A 197 23.76 21.59 -16.21
C ILE A 197 23.23 20.70 -17.35
N VAL A 198 22.63 19.55 -17.01
CA VAL A 198 22.00 18.63 -17.97
C VAL A 198 20.84 19.30 -18.72
N TYR A 199 20.07 20.18 -18.06
CA TYR A 199 18.96 20.93 -18.67
C TYR A 199 19.32 21.65 -19.99
N ASN A 200 20.59 22.01 -20.20
CA ASN A 200 21.04 22.76 -21.36
C ASN A 200 21.87 21.95 -22.37
N ASN A 201 22.24 20.70 -22.06
CA ASN A 201 23.37 20.01 -22.72
C ASN A 201 23.05 18.60 -23.26
N LEU A 202 21.82 18.12 -23.19
CA LEU A 202 21.48 16.85 -23.87
C LEU A 202 21.69 17.03 -25.38
N ILE A 203 22.68 16.31 -25.93
CA ILE A 203 23.08 16.35 -27.35
C ILE A 203 21.99 15.66 -28.19
N LEU A 204 20.85 16.31 -28.31
CA LEU A 204 19.70 15.87 -29.10
C LEU A 204 19.38 16.89 -30.21
N ASP A 205 20.21 17.92 -30.35
CA ASP A 205 20.11 18.89 -31.43
C ASP A 205 20.32 18.17 -32.77
N ASN A 206 19.46 18.48 -33.74
CA ASN A 206 19.39 17.83 -35.07
C ASN A 206 18.85 16.39 -35.13
N LEU A 207 18.29 15.86 -34.04
CA LEU A 207 17.53 14.59 -34.08
C LEU A 207 16.05 14.82 -34.37
N SER A 208 15.44 13.90 -35.11
CA SER A 208 13.99 13.87 -35.36
C SER A 208 13.21 13.58 -34.08
N HIS A 209 11.92 13.89 -34.09
CA HIS A 209 11.04 13.67 -32.93
C HIS A 209 11.01 12.20 -32.50
N THR A 210 10.94 11.27 -33.46
CA THR A 210 10.90 9.83 -33.20
C THR A 210 12.22 9.30 -32.62
N GLU A 211 13.37 9.81 -33.09
CA GLU A 211 14.68 9.48 -32.51
C GLU A 211 14.80 9.95 -31.06
N LYS A 212 14.35 11.19 -30.77
CA LYS A 212 14.36 11.72 -29.41
C LYS A 212 13.43 10.95 -28.48
N GLU A 213 12.23 10.60 -28.95
CA GLU A 213 11.27 9.78 -28.21
C GLU A 213 11.86 8.41 -27.87
N TYR A 214 12.52 7.77 -28.85
CA TYR A 214 13.22 6.50 -28.67
C TYR A 214 14.33 6.60 -27.61
N ILE A 215 15.22 7.61 -27.73
CA ILE A 215 16.33 7.83 -26.80
C ILE A 215 15.81 8.04 -25.37
N TYR A 216 14.81 8.90 -25.16
CA TYR A 216 14.28 9.14 -23.82
C TYR A 216 13.64 7.90 -23.22
N LYS A 217 12.87 7.11 -23.98
CA LYS A 217 12.33 5.83 -23.50
C LYS A 217 13.44 4.86 -23.09
N ARG A 218 14.55 4.79 -23.85
CA ARG A 218 15.71 3.94 -23.52
C ARG A 218 16.42 4.40 -22.25
N ILE A 219 16.63 5.70 -22.08
CA ILE A 219 17.24 6.27 -20.86
C ILE A 219 16.32 6.07 -19.65
N LEU A 220 15.01 6.26 -19.80
CA LEU A 220 14.03 5.96 -18.74
C LEU A 220 14.10 4.50 -18.33
N LYS A 221 14.20 3.58 -19.30
CA LYS A 221 14.31 2.15 -19.02
C LYS A 221 15.59 1.81 -18.25
N TYR A 222 16.71 2.46 -18.58
CA TYR A 222 17.97 2.32 -17.84
C TYR A 222 17.80 2.73 -16.37
N TYR A 223 17.27 3.91 -16.08
CA TYR A 223 17.05 4.36 -14.70
C TYR A 223 16.02 3.51 -13.96
N GLN A 224 14.94 3.11 -14.64
CA GLN A 224 13.94 2.21 -14.09
C GLN A 224 14.56 0.88 -13.64
N ASN A 225 15.42 0.27 -14.46
CA ASN A 225 16.10 -0.98 -14.10
C ASN A 225 17.00 -0.81 -12.87
N ARG A 226 17.81 0.25 -12.81
CA ARG A 226 18.66 0.51 -11.63
C ARG A 226 17.85 0.72 -10.36
N ILE A 227 16.73 1.44 -10.46
CA ILE A 227 15.83 1.62 -9.33
C ILE A 227 15.21 0.28 -8.90
N PHE A 228 14.86 -0.59 -9.85
CA PHE A 228 14.38 -1.94 -9.53
C PHE A 228 15.43 -2.79 -8.83
N ASP A 229 16.70 -2.69 -9.23
CA ASP A 229 17.79 -3.39 -8.55
C ASP A 229 17.89 -2.96 -7.08
N LEU A 230 17.84 -1.65 -6.81
CA LEU A 230 17.79 -1.12 -5.43
C LEU A 230 16.59 -1.63 -4.64
N ILE A 231 15.41 -1.65 -5.26
CA ILE A 231 14.20 -2.16 -4.63
C ILE A 231 14.33 -3.66 -4.33
N ASN A 232 14.97 -4.43 -5.22
CA ASN A 232 15.20 -5.86 -5.02
C ASN A 232 16.18 -6.13 -3.87
N ILE A 233 17.25 -5.33 -3.74
CA ILE A 233 18.14 -5.37 -2.58
C ILE A 233 17.36 -5.03 -1.30
N LEU A 234 16.51 -3.99 -1.34
CA LEU A 234 15.71 -3.58 -0.19
C LEU A 234 14.71 -4.65 0.28
N LYS A 235 14.22 -5.52 -0.62
CA LYS A 235 13.28 -6.61 -0.27
C LYS A 235 13.91 -7.70 0.60
N ASP A 236 15.24 -7.76 0.67
CA ASP A 236 15.95 -8.63 1.59
C ASP A 236 16.01 -8.00 2.99
N LYS A 237 15.56 -8.76 4.01
CA LYS A 237 15.56 -8.30 5.40
C LYS A 237 16.95 -7.95 5.92
N GLU A 238 18.00 -8.62 5.47
CA GLU A 238 19.36 -8.41 5.97
C GLU A 238 19.85 -7.00 5.64
N PHE A 239 19.61 -6.56 4.39
CA PHE A 239 19.95 -5.21 3.96
C PHE A 239 19.05 -4.16 4.60
N TYR A 240 17.74 -4.41 4.74
CA TYR A 240 16.82 -3.45 5.38
C TYR A 240 17.19 -3.15 6.85
N PHE A 241 17.60 -4.17 7.62
CA PHE A 241 17.95 -3.97 9.02
C PHE A 241 19.36 -3.41 9.23
N SER A 242 20.17 -3.31 8.18
CA SER A 242 21.47 -2.65 8.21
C SER A 242 21.31 -1.13 8.03
N ILE A 243 21.59 -0.36 9.09
CA ILE A 243 21.38 1.10 9.11
C ILE A 243 22.17 1.80 7.99
N SER A 244 23.45 1.46 7.83
CA SER A 244 24.32 2.06 6.81
C SER A 244 23.85 1.72 5.39
N THR A 245 23.50 0.46 5.15
CA THR A 245 23.01 0.00 3.85
C THR A 245 21.68 0.66 3.50
N LEU A 246 20.74 0.70 4.45
CA LEU A 246 19.45 1.33 4.25
C LEU A 246 19.58 2.82 3.93
N GLN A 247 20.52 3.52 4.58
CA GLN A 247 20.78 4.93 4.29
C GLN A 247 21.33 5.12 2.88
N SER A 248 22.31 4.31 2.47
CA SER A 248 22.88 4.32 1.13
C SER A 248 21.83 4.03 0.05
N ILE A 249 20.98 3.02 0.25
CA ILE A 249 19.86 2.70 -0.65
C ILE A 249 18.90 3.89 -0.81
N LYS A 250 18.57 4.58 0.29
CA LYS A 250 17.67 5.75 0.24
C LYS A 250 18.27 6.91 -0.54
N GLU A 251 19.56 7.18 -0.34
CA GLU A 251 20.28 8.25 -1.02
C GLU A 251 20.38 7.98 -2.52
N GLU A 252 20.85 6.78 -2.89
CA GLU A 252 20.96 6.39 -4.30
C GLU A 252 19.59 6.37 -4.99
N TYR A 253 18.55 5.87 -4.30
CA TYR A 253 17.18 5.90 -4.83
C TYR A 253 16.71 7.34 -5.09
N LYS A 254 16.91 8.27 -4.16
CA LYS A 254 16.49 9.67 -4.33
C LYS A 254 17.16 10.29 -5.55
N GLU A 255 18.45 10.04 -5.73
CA GLU A 255 19.22 10.54 -6.87
C GLU A 255 18.72 9.95 -8.20
N LEU A 256 18.62 8.62 -8.30
CA LEU A 256 18.12 7.95 -9.50
C LEU A 256 16.69 8.35 -9.84
N TYR A 257 15.82 8.49 -8.83
CA TYR A 257 14.45 8.91 -9.04
C TYR A 257 14.36 10.35 -9.57
N GLN A 258 15.22 11.26 -9.11
CA GLN A 258 15.30 12.61 -9.66
C GLN A 258 15.72 12.61 -11.14
N LYS A 259 16.75 11.82 -11.48
CA LYS A 259 17.20 11.62 -12.86
C LYS A 259 16.09 11.03 -13.74
N TYR A 260 15.40 10.00 -13.24
CA TYR A 260 14.24 9.41 -13.90
C TYR A 260 13.12 10.43 -14.17
N MET A 261 12.72 11.17 -13.14
CA MET A 261 11.65 12.18 -13.26
C MET A 261 12.01 13.28 -14.25
N TYR A 262 13.28 13.71 -14.26
CA TYR A 262 13.76 14.69 -15.23
C TYR A 262 13.58 14.20 -16.68
N ILE A 263 14.07 13.00 -17.00
CA ILE A 263 13.93 12.43 -18.35
C ILE A 263 12.46 12.22 -18.70
N ARG A 264 11.63 11.84 -17.71
CA ARG A 264 10.19 11.68 -17.93
C ARG A 264 9.54 12.99 -18.33
N THR A 265 9.86 14.08 -17.63
CA THR A 265 9.39 15.42 -17.98
C THR A 265 9.86 15.86 -19.38
N GLN A 266 11.07 15.47 -19.82
CA GLN A 266 11.52 15.75 -21.18
C GLN A 266 10.76 14.94 -22.25
N LEU A 267 10.42 13.69 -21.95
CA LEU A 267 9.58 12.87 -22.83
C LEU A 267 8.16 13.44 -22.91
N ASP A 268 7.59 13.81 -21.77
CA ASP A 268 6.26 14.41 -21.68
C ASP A 268 6.24 15.74 -22.49
N SER A 269 7.26 16.60 -22.35
CA SER A 269 7.36 17.85 -23.11
C SER A 269 7.50 17.64 -24.61
N LEU A 270 8.22 16.59 -25.06
CA LEU A 270 8.25 16.19 -26.48
C LEU A 270 6.86 15.79 -26.98
N THR A 271 6.12 15.01 -26.19
CA THR A 271 4.76 14.61 -26.56
C THR A 271 3.78 15.79 -26.55
N GLU A 272 3.99 16.78 -25.67
CA GLU A 272 3.29 18.05 -25.69
C GLU A 272 3.64 18.87 -26.95
N THR A 273 4.91 18.93 -27.38
CA THR A 273 5.30 19.65 -28.61
C THR A 273 4.70 19.04 -29.88
N LYS A 274 4.46 17.71 -29.90
CA LYS A 274 3.68 17.04 -30.96
C LYS A 274 2.23 17.56 -31.07
N ASN A 275 1.71 18.16 -30.00
CA ASN A 275 0.35 18.69 -29.91
C ASN A 275 0.28 20.23 -30.00
N VAL A 276 1.42 20.93 -30.12
CA VAL A 276 1.50 22.41 -30.12
C VAL A 276 1.41 23.02 -31.52
N GLU A 277 1.46 22.23 -32.60
CA GLU A 277 1.10 22.71 -33.95
C GLU A 277 -0.42 22.73 -34.22
N ILE A 278 -1.24 22.90 -33.19
CA ILE A 278 -2.60 23.37 -33.39
C ILE A 278 -2.89 24.41 -32.30
N ASP A 279 -2.78 25.66 -32.72
CA ASP A 279 -3.28 26.81 -31.99
C ASP A 279 -4.82 26.65 -31.91
N TYR A 280 -5.29 26.05 -30.82
CA TYR A 280 -6.72 25.89 -30.58
C TYR A 280 -7.23 27.14 -29.85
N PRO A 281 -8.01 28.01 -30.52
CA PRO A 281 -8.67 29.10 -29.83
C PRO A 281 -9.54 28.52 -28.71
N CYS A 282 -9.26 28.95 -27.49
CA CYS A 282 -10.09 28.70 -26.33
C CYS A 282 -11.36 29.55 -26.46
N GLU A 283 -12.35 29.06 -27.20
CA GLU A 283 -13.71 29.56 -27.14
C GLU A 283 -14.64 28.53 -26.50
N GLU A 284 -15.41 29.00 -25.51
CA GLU A 284 -16.54 28.31 -24.88
C GLU A 284 -17.67 28.08 -25.89
N GLN A 285 -17.48 27.23 -26.89
CA GLN A 285 -18.52 26.88 -27.86
C GLN A 285 -18.55 25.39 -28.18
N GLY A 286 -18.54 24.54 -27.15
CA GLY A 286 -19.06 23.18 -27.37
C GLY A 286 -20.57 23.22 -27.20
N LYS A 287 -21.32 22.92 -28.27
CA LYS A 287 -22.78 22.78 -28.23
C LYS A 287 -23.20 21.87 -27.07
N GLU A 288 -24.08 22.34 -26.20
CA GLU A 288 -24.74 21.48 -25.21
C GLU A 288 -25.54 20.43 -25.97
N ALA A 289 -25.00 19.21 -26.06
CA ALA A 289 -25.71 18.09 -26.62
C ALA A 289 -26.34 17.32 -25.45
N GLN A 290 -27.65 17.44 -25.27
CA GLN A 290 -28.38 16.50 -24.41
C GLN A 290 -28.29 15.13 -25.09
N ILE A 291 -27.52 14.22 -24.50
CA ILE A 291 -27.44 12.84 -24.98
C ILE A 291 -28.71 12.15 -24.50
N THR A 292 -29.66 11.91 -25.40
CA THR A 292 -30.85 11.11 -25.09
C THR A 292 -30.44 9.64 -25.00
N ILE A 293 -30.21 9.19 -23.78
CA ILE A 293 -29.86 7.81 -23.50
C ILE A 293 -31.15 6.98 -23.49
N GLY A 294 -31.37 6.16 -24.51
CA GLY A 294 -32.50 5.24 -24.56
C GLY A 294 -32.21 3.95 -23.82
N GLY A 295 -32.79 3.75 -22.64
CA GLY A 295 -32.67 2.50 -21.86
C GLY A 295 -31.51 2.47 -20.85
N GLY A 296 -31.43 1.37 -20.07
CA GLY A 296 -30.45 1.24 -19.00
C GLY A 296 -29.00 1.25 -19.49
N VAL A 297 -28.17 2.06 -18.83
CA VAL A 297 -26.74 2.23 -19.17
C VAL A 297 -25.86 1.34 -18.31
N SER A 298 -24.91 0.68 -18.94
CA SER A 298 -23.86 -0.07 -18.25
C SER A 298 -22.56 0.72 -18.20
N LEU A 299 -22.07 0.93 -16.99
CA LEU A 299 -20.77 1.53 -16.73
C LEU A 299 -19.74 0.45 -16.44
N TYR A 300 -18.57 0.57 -17.05
CA TYR A 300 -17.39 -0.25 -16.79
C TYR A 300 -16.28 0.66 -16.33
N TYR A 301 -15.40 0.20 -15.45
CA TYR A 301 -14.45 1.09 -14.78
C TYR A 301 -13.03 0.83 -15.25
N SER A 302 -12.37 1.88 -15.74
CA SER A 302 -11.00 1.82 -16.24
C SER A 302 -10.03 1.40 -15.13
N THR A 303 -9.11 0.48 -15.46
CA THR A 303 -8.16 -0.10 -14.53
C THR A 303 -6.92 -0.63 -15.25
N ASN A 304 -5.80 -0.77 -14.55
CA ASN A 304 -4.62 -1.52 -15.00
C ASN A 304 -4.51 -2.92 -14.35
N SER A 305 -5.47 -3.31 -13.50
CA SER A 305 -5.50 -4.58 -12.79
C SER A 305 -6.94 -5.07 -12.59
N LYS A 306 -7.15 -6.38 -12.41
CA LYS A 306 -8.45 -6.95 -12.03
C LYS A 306 -8.79 -6.77 -10.53
N GLU A 307 -8.04 -5.94 -9.82
CA GLU A 307 -8.29 -5.56 -8.43
C GLU A 307 -9.13 -4.27 -8.36
N PRO A 308 -10.33 -4.31 -7.74
CA PRO A 308 -11.24 -3.16 -7.65
C PRO A 308 -10.63 -1.89 -7.06
N GLU A 309 -9.78 -2.02 -6.05
CA GLU A 309 -9.11 -0.93 -5.35
C GLU A 309 -8.05 -0.21 -6.20
N LYS A 310 -7.56 -0.87 -7.26
CA LYS A 310 -6.60 -0.30 -8.22
C LYS A 310 -7.29 0.40 -9.39
N CYS A 311 -8.63 0.39 -9.42
CA CYS A 311 -9.39 1.14 -10.39
C CYS A 311 -9.06 2.64 -10.33
N TYR A 312 -8.87 3.26 -11.50
CA TYR A 312 -8.52 4.66 -11.58
C TYR A 312 -9.60 5.59 -11.02
N PHE A 313 -10.87 5.25 -11.22
CA PHE A 313 -11.99 6.01 -10.66
C PHE A 313 -11.95 6.01 -9.12
N VAL A 314 -11.73 4.85 -8.49
CA VAL A 314 -11.60 4.71 -7.04
C VAL A 314 -10.40 5.50 -6.51
N ARG A 315 -9.27 5.45 -7.21
CA ARG A 315 -8.07 6.23 -6.86
C ARG A 315 -8.30 7.73 -6.96
N ASP A 316 -9.06 8.17 -7.96
CA ASP A 316 -9.40 9.58 -8.12
C ASP A 316 -10.28 10.07 -6.96
N LEU A 317 -11.25 9.26 -6.51
CA LEU A 317 -12.09 9.57 -5.35
C LEU A 317 -11.27 9.83 -4.09
N MET A 318 -10.14 9.13 -3.88
CA MET A 318 -9.25 9.37 -2.74
C MET A 318 -8.65 10.79 -2.70
N ASN A 319 -8.60 11.47 -3.85
CA ASN A 319 -8.09 12.84 -3.97
C ASN A 319 -9.21 13.89 -4.02
N ILE A 320 -10.47 13.46 -3.98
CA ILE A 320 -11.65 14.31 -3.97
C ILE A 320 -12.13 14.47 -2.53
N ARG A 321 -12.59 15.68 -2.19
CA ARG A 321 -13.13 15.94 -0.85
C ARG A 321 -14.48 15.24 -0.68
N GLU A 322 -14.73 14.77 0.53
CA GLU A 322 -15.90 13.97 0.89
C GLU A 322 -17.24 14.62 0.50
N GLU A 323 -17.35 15.94 0.58
CA GLU A 323 -18.58 16.67 0.29
C GLU A 323 -19.04 16.49 -1.18
N ALA A 324 -18.13 16.09 -2.06
CA ALA A 324 -18.43 15.81 -3.46
C ALA A 324 -18.95 14.38 -3.72
N TYR A 325 -18.83 13.46 -2.76
CA TYR A 325 -19.13 12.04 -2.97
C TYR A 325 -20.61 11.78 -3.29
N GLU A 326 -21.54 12.42 -2.57
CA GLU A 326 -22.98 12.30 -2.86
C GLU A 326 -23.31 12.80 -4.26
N THR A 327 -22.71 13.93 -4.64
CA THR A 327 -22.95 14.50 -5.97
C THR A 327 -22.39 13.62 -7.09
N ILE A 328 -21.27 12.93 -6.85
CA ILE A 328 -20.70 11.97 -7.80
C ILE A 328 -21.60 10.74 -7.95
N LEU A 329 -22.12 10.20 -6.84
CA LEU A 329 -23.08 9.10 -6.86
C LEU A 329 -24.35 9.47 -7.62
N ASP A 330 -24.94 10.63 -7.30
CA ASP A 330 -26.14 11.14 -7.98
C ASP A 330 -25.92 11.24 -9.49
N LEU A 331 -24.76 11.75 -9.93
CA LEU A 331 -24.42 11.85 -11.35
C LEU A 331 -24.33 10.48 -12.02
N ILE A 332 -23.70 9.50 -11.37
CA ILE A 332 -23.56 8.14 -11.91
C ILE A 332 -24.91 7.43 -11.98
N GLU A 333 -25.72 7.49 -10.91
CA GLU A 333 -27.02 6.84 -10.87
C GLU A 333 -28.00 7.46 -11.87
N ALA A 334 -28.03 8.79 -11.94
CA ALA A 334 -28.86 9.50 -12.91
C ALA A 334 -28.46 9.13 -14.34
N PHE A 335 -27.16 9.02 -14.63
CA PHE A 335 -26.67 8.60 -15.93
C PHE A 335 -27.01 7.12 -16.24
N LYS A 336 -26.86 6.21 -15.26
CA LYS A 336 -27.25 4.79 -15.36
C LYS A 336 -28.74 4.61 -15.68
N ARG A 337 -29.60 5.44 -15.09
CA ARG A 337 -31.07 5.43 -15.27
C ARG A 337 -31.52 6.11 -16.57
N GLY A 338 -30.61 6.74 -17.33
CA GLY A 338 -30.95 7.51 -18.52
C GLY A 338 -31.69 8.82 -18.20
N ASN A 339 -31.56 9.34 -16.97
CA ASN A 339 -32.14 10.63 -16.60
C ASN A 339 -31.34 11.77 -17.23
N ASN A 340 -31.95 12.97 -17.31
CA ASN A 340 -31.29 14.18 -17.81
C ASN A 340 -30.13 14.61 -16.90
N VAL A 341 -28.94 14.08 -17.17
CA VAL A 341 -27.67 14.55 -16.61
C VAL A 341 -27.06 15.55 -17.57
N ASN A 342 -26.50 16.64 -17.04
CA ASN A 342 -25.78 17.61 -17.85
C ASN A 342 -24.53 16.94 -18.42
N THR A 343 -24.67 16.47 -19.66
CA THR A 343 -23.73 15.65 -20.40
C THR A 343 -23.24 16.46 -21.58
N LYS A 344 -21.94 16.40 -21.86
CA LYS A 344 -21.38 17.10 -23.01
C LYS A 344 -20.24 16.30 -23.61
N TYR A 345 -20.21 16.21 -24.94
CA TYR A 345 -19.02 15.74 -25.64
C TYR A 345 -17.90 16.76 -25.49
N LEU A 346 -16.72 16.28 -25.12
CA LEU A 346 -15.57 17.15 -24.96
C LEU A 346 -15.15 17.66 -26.34
N SER A 347 -15.12 18.98 -26.52
CA SER A 347 -14.77 19.62 -27.80
C SER A 347 -13.36 19.30 -28.25
N THR A 348 -12.47 19.00 -27.31
CA THR A 348 -11.07 18.60 -27.54
C THR A 348 -10.92 17.11 -27.89
N ASN A 349 -11.90 16.26 -27.57
CA ASN A 349 -11.90 14.85 -27.94
C ASN A 349 -13.34 14.30 -27.92
N SER A 350 -13.98 14.32 -29.09
CA SER A 350 -15.39 13.93 -29.26
C SER A 350 -15.67 12.45 -28.97
N ASN A 351 -14.62 11.64 -28.76
CA ASN A 351 -14.75 10.26 -28.31
C ASN A 351 -14.98 10.14 -26.79
N PHE A 352 -15.00 11.25 -26.05
CA PHE A 352 -15.25 11.26 -24.62
C PHE A 352 -16.42 12.18 -24.28
N ILE A 353 -17.15 11.77 -23.24
CA ILE A 353 -18.28 12.49 -22.67
C ILE A 353 -17.91 12.91 -21.26
N GLU A 354 -18.34 14.09 -20.89
CA GLU A 354 -18.25 14.62 -19.53
C GLU A 354 -19.63 14.62 -18.88
N LEU A 355 -19.72 14.06 -17.66
CA LEU A 355 -20.80 14.38 -16.72
C LEU A 355 -20.34 15.54 -15.84
N LYS A 356 -21.18 16.56 -15.70
CA LYS A 356 -20.86 17.73 -14.86
C LYS A 356 -21.98 18.10 -13.89
N LYS A 357 -21.58 18.47 -12.67
CA LYS A 357 -22.40 19.22 -11.69
C LYS A 357 -21.45 20.10 -10.88
N ASP A 358 -21.70 21.41 -10.87
CA ASP A 358 -20.84 22.42 -10.27
C ASP A 358 -19.38 22.33 -10.74
N GLN A 359 -18.45 22.02 -9.83
CA GLN A 359 -17.02 21.81 -10.12
C GLN A 359 -16.69 20.33 -10.38
N ILE A 360 -17.60 19.39 -10.14
CA ILE A 360 -17.34 17.95 -10.32
C ILE A 360 -17.40 17.60 -11.80
N ARG A 361 -16.44 16.80 -12.26
CA ARG A 361 -16.31 16.28 -13.61
C ARG A 361 -16.08 14.77 -13.57
N ILE A 362 -16.87 14.01 -14.32
CA ILE A 362 -16.67 12.57 -14.54
C ILE A 362 -16.49 12.35 -16.04
N VAL A 363 -15.37 11.77 -16.44
CA VAL A 363 -15.04 11.53 -17.85
C VAL A 363 -15.38 10.10 -18.22
N LEU A 364 -16.13 9.93 -19.31
CA LEU A 364 -16.60 8.67 -19.83
C LEU A 364 -16.15 8.50 -21.28
N LYS A 365 -15.88 7.26 -21.69
CA LYS A 365 -15.68 6.89 -23.10
C LYS A 365 -16.83 5.96 -23.54
N PRO A 366 -17.61 6.32 -24.57
CA PRO A 366 -18.59 5.40 -25.14
C PRO A 366 -17.92 4.16 -25.73
N LEU A 367 -18.50 2.98 -25.47
CA LEU A 367 -18.07 1.70 -26.02
C LEU A 367 -19.07 1.11 -27.03
N GLY A 368 -20.24 1.75 -27.18
CA GLY A 368 -21.36 1.27 -28.00
C GLY A 368 -22.36 0.45 -27.19
N ASN A 369 -23.57 0.28 -27.72
CA ASN A 369 -24.67 -0.49 -27.10
C ASN A 369 -25.00 -0.07 -25.65
N ASN A 370 -25.07 1.25 -25.39
CA ASN A 370 -25.27 1.84 -24.06
C ASN A 370 -24.22 1.43 -23.00
N ASN A 371 -23.04 0.98 -23.44
CA ASN A 371 -21.91 0.71 -22.57
C ASN A 371 -20.94 1.89 -22.59
N TYR A 372 -20.44 2.26 -21.41
CA TYR A 372 -19.48 3.34 -21.25
C TYR A 372 -18.36 2.92 -20.30
N SER A 373 -17.13 3.30 -20.63
CA SER A 373 -15.97 3.19 -19.75
C SER A 373 -15.83 4.46 -18.92
N VAL A 374 -15.92 4.35 -17.60
CA VAL A 374 -15.59 5.41 -16.65
C VAL A 374 -14.08 5.56 -16.61
N MET A 375 -13.61 6.69 -17.12
CA MET A 375 -12.19 6.99 -17.23
C MET A 375 -11.65 7.58 -15.94
N GLY A 376 -12.44 8.40 -15.23
CA GLY A 376 -12.03 9.05 -13.99
C GLY A 376 -12.99 10.13 -13.51
N ALA A 377 -12.71 10.70 -12.33
CA ALA A 377 -13.42 11.85 -11.78
C ALA A 377 -12.48 12.89 -11.16
N PHE A 378 -12.87 14.15 -11.14
CA PHE A 378 -12.09 15.22 -10.51
C PHE A 378 -12.93 16.46 -10.19
N ILE A 379 -12.34 17.38 -9.40
CA ILE A 379 -12.89 18.71 -9.12
C ILE A 379 -12.14 19.73 -9.97
N LYS A 380 -12.85 20.39 -10.88
CA LYS A 380 -12.33 21.44 -11.76
C LYS A 380 -11.98 22.69 -10.95
N LYS A 381 -10.75 23.17 -11.10
CA LYS A 381 -10.27 24.45 -10.53
C LYS A 381 -10.33 25.55 -11.59
N SER A 382 -10.26 26.81 -11.14
CA SER A 382 -10.51 28.01 -11.96
C SER A 382 -9.49 28.28 -13.08
N THR A 383 -8.43 27.48 -13.20
CA THR A 383 -7.39 27.62 -14.24
C THR A 383 -7.17 26.26 -14.92
N ASN A 384 -7.00 26.30 -16.25
CA ASN A 384 -7.01 25.18 -17.21
C ASN A 384 -6.50 23.82 -16.69
N ASP A 385 -7.43 22.92 -16.37
CA ASP A 385 -7.19 21.52 -15.99
C ASP A 385 -6.98 20.58 -17.21
N ILE A 386 -6.34 21.06 -18.29
CA ILE A 386 -6.11 20.26 -19.52
C ILE A 386 -5.36 18.96 -19.19
N HIS A 387 -4.40 19.02 -18.26
CA HIS A 387 -3.64 17.86 -17.79
C HIS A 387 -4.54 16.77 -17.17
N LEU A 388 -5.61 17.12 -16.46
CA LEU A 388 -6.52 16.13 -15.85
C LEU A 388 -7.31 15.39 -16.93
N TYR A 389 -7.81 16.11 -17.93
CA TYR A 389 -8.47 15.48 -19.08
C TYR A 389 -7.52 14.60 -19.88
N GLN A 390 -6.31 15.07 -20.19
CA GLN A 390 -5.30 14.27 -20.90
C GLN A 390 -4.92 13.00 -20.13
N THR A 391 -4.75 13.10 -18.81
CA THR A 391 -4.49 11.93 -17.95
C THR A 391 -5.61 10.91 -18.04
N MET A 392 -6.87 11.36 -18.14
CA MET A 392 -8.02 10.46 -18.27
C MET A 392 -8.15 9.87 -19.68
N PHE A 393 -7.80 10.63 -20.72
CA PHE A 393 -7.82 10.15 -22.10
C PHE A 393 -6.79 9.04 -22.36
N ASN A 394 -5.66 9.08 -21.65
CA ASN A 394 -4.57 8.11 -21.79
C ASN A 394 -4.74 6.84 -20.94
N ARG A 395 -5.82 6.72 -20.15
CA ARG A 395 -6.07 5.51 -19.35
C ARG A 395 -6.55 4.36 -20.24
N PRO A 396 -6.22 3.10 -19.89
CA PRO A 396 -6.73 1.93 -20.59
C PRO A 396 -8.26 1.89 -20.56
N ILE A 397 -8.87 1.41 -21.62
CA ILE A 397 -10.32 1.22 -21.68
C ILE A 397 -10.69 0.06 -20.74
N ALA A 398 -11.83 0.18 -20.05
CA ALA A 398 -12.28 -0.85 -19.12
C ALA A 398 -12.48 -2.23 -19.78
N ASP A 399 -12.14 -3.29 -19.05
CA ASP A 399 -12.48 -4.68 -19.39
C ASP A 399 -14.01 -4.86 -19.27
N LEU A 400 -14.63 -5.50 -20.27
CA LEU A 400 -16.09 -5.68 -20.37
C LEU A 400 -16.61 -6.87 -19.52
N ASP A 401 -15.80 -7.37 -18.59
CA ASP A 401 -16.15 -8.44 -17.67
C ASP A 401 -17.17 -7.96 -16.60
N ASN A 402 -18.39 -8.51 -16.65
CA ASN A 402 -19.48 -8.18 -15.73
C ASN A 402 -19.15 -8.47 -14.25
N ILE A 403 -18.37 -9.52 -13.97
CA ILE A 403 -17.98 -9.87 -12.59
C ILE A 403 -17.05 -8.81 -12.02
N TYR A 404 -16.18 -8.25 -12.86
CA TYR A 404 -15.27 -7.19 -12.44
C TYR A 404 -16.01 -5.87 -12.21
N LYS A 405 -16.95 -5.53 -13.09
CA LYS A 405 -17.84 -4.36 -12.92
C LYS A 405 -18.54 -4.38 -11.55
N GLU A 406 -19.21 -5.47 -11.20
CA GLU A 406 -19.93 -5.59 -9.92
C GLU A 406 -19.01 -5.43 -8.71
N LYS A 407 -17.81 -6.03 -8.75
CA LYS A 407 -16.82 -5.91 -7.67
C LYS A 407 -16.30 -4.49 -7.49
N VAL A 408 -16.13 -3.73 -8.58
CA VAL A 408 -15.71 -2.32 -8.51
C VAL A 408 -16.83 -1.46 -7.94
N GLU A 409 -18.08 -1.74 -8.31
CA GLU A 409 -19.26 -1.06 -7.79
C GLU A 409 -19.42 -1.27 -6.28
N GLU A 410 -19.41 -2.53 -5.83
CA GLU A 410 -19.44 -2.89 -4.41
C GLU A 410 -18.28 -2.25 -3.64
N TYR A 411 -17.07 -2.27 -4.21
CA TYR A 411 -15.89 -1.72 -3.56
C TYR A 411 -15.98 -0.19 -3.39
N TYR A 412 -16.38 0.56 -4.43
CA TYR A 412 -16.47 2.00 -4.28
C TYR A 412 -17.61 2.39 -3.35
N GLU A 413 -18.73 1.67 -3.32
CA GLU A 413 -19.81 1.91 -2.37
C GLU A 413 -19.31 1.74 -0.93
N ILE A 414 -18.60 0.63 -0.65
CA ILE A 414 -17.94 0.39 0.64
C ILE A 414 -16.91 1.48 0.96
N PHE A 415 -16.15 1.94 -0.05
CA PHE A 415 -15.18 3.03 0.11
C PHE A 415 -15.88 4.33 0.51
N LEU A 416 -16.98 4.68 -0.15
CA LEU A 416 -17.76 5.88 0.16
C LEU A 416 -18.39 5.78 1.54
N GLU A 417 -18.95 4.64 1.93
CA GLU A 417 -19.49 4.43 3.28
C GLU A 417 -18.43 4.54 4.38
N LYS A 418 -17.23 3.99 4.16
CA LYS A 418 -16.13 4.05 5.13
C LYS A 418 -15.53 5.44 5.29
N ASN A 419 -15.55 6.23 4.21
CA ASN A 419 -14.93 7.56 4.17
C ASN A 419 -15.94 8.70 4.35
N ARG A 420 -17.25 8.40 4.44
CA ARG A 420 -18.26 9.31 4.96
C ARG A 420 -18.00 9.56 6.45
N ARG A 421 -17.88 10.83 6.85
CA ARG A 421 -18.01 11.24 8.25
C ARG A 421 -19.35 10.76 8.74
N LYS A 422 -19.36 10.03 9.86
CA LYS A 422 -20.58 9.83 10.64
C LYS A 422 -21.01 11.21 11.11
N GLY A 423 -22.00 11.80 10.45
CA GLY A 423 -22.59 13.05 10.89
C GLY A 423 -23.00 12.89 12.36
N THR A 424 -22.47 13.76 13.22
CA THR A 424 -23.08 14.03 14.52
C THR A 424 -24.47 14.59 14.24
N ARG A 425 -25.48 13.77 14.52
CA ARG A 425 -26.83 14.29 14.81
C ARG A 425 -26.80 15.06 16.12
#